data_AF-A0A1I5RUG0-F1
#
_entry.id   AF-A0A1I5RUG0-F1
#
_cell.length_a   1.000
_cell.length_b   1.000
_cell.length_c   1.000
_cell.angle_alpha   90.00
_cell.angle_beta   90.00
_cell.angle_gamma   90.00
#
_symmetry.space_group_name_H-M   'P 1'
#
loop_
_entity.id
_entity.type
_entity.pdbx_description
1 polymer ?
#
loop_
_entity_poly.entity_id
_entity_poly.type
_entity_poly.pdbx_seq_one_letter_code
_entity_poly.pdbx_strand_id
1 'polypeptide(L)' 'GNAALRKYCFEVMQALKLTRPQDDPVLQFVLKKEQEGKPYNVAKMAGVNKFLRIYYARAMETLKQQ' A
#
# COMPACT_ATOMS: atom_id res chain seq x y z
N GLY A 1 15.71 -8.41 -1.85
CA GLY A 1 14.92 -7.38 -1.13
C GLY A 1 14.91 -7.65 0.36
N ASN A 2 14.77 -6.61 1.20
CA ASN A 2 14.79 -6.72 2.67
C ASN A 2 13.61 -7.57 3.20
N ALA A 3 13.90 -8.54 4.07
CA ALA A 3 12.89 -9.47 4.60
C ALA A 3 11.90 -8.81 5.58
N ALA A 4 12.40 -7.93 6.45
CA ALA A 4 11.57 -7.16 7.37
C ALA A 4 10.62 -6.25 6.59
N LEU A 5 11.11 -5.56 5.55
CA LEU A 5 10.28 -4.71 4.70
C LEU A 5 9.12 -5.48 4.05
N ARG A 6 9.37 -6.71 3.56
CA ARG A 6 8.29 -7.56 3.02
C ARG A 6 7.26 -7.90 4.08
N LYS A 7 7.70 -8.26 5.29
CA LYS A 7 6.80 -8.56 6.42
C LYS A 7 5.92 -7.35 6.75
N TYR A 8 6.51 -6.17 6.90
CA TYR A 8 5.75 -4.95 7.19
C TYR A 8 4.76 -4.60 6.07
N CYS A 9 5.18 -4.68 4.80
CA CYS A 9 4.27 -4.44 3.68
C CYS A 9 3.10 -5.43 3.68
N PHE A 10 3.33 -6.69 4.03
CA PHE A 10 2.29 -7.69 4.15
C PHE A 10 1.31 -7.36 5.28
N GLU A 11 1.81 -7.00 6.46
CA GLU A 11 1.00 -6.60 7.61
C GLU A 11 0.13 -5.37 7.30
N VAL A 12 0.69 -4.36 6.63
CA VAL A 12 -0.06 -3.17 6.18
C VAL A 12 -1.18 -3.55 5.23
N MET A 13 -0.93 -4.41 4.22
CA MET A 13 -1.99 -4.86 3.31
C MET A 13 -3.09 -5.64 4.03
N GLN A 14 -2.73 -6.47 5.02
CA GLN A 14 -3.72 -7.18 5.84
C GLN A 14 -4.55 -6.21 6.67
N ALA A 15 -3.92 -5.26 7.34
CA ALA A 15 -4.60 -4.24 8.14
C ALA A 15 -5.60 -3.45 7.28
N LEU A 16 -5.19 -2.97 6.10
CA LEU A 16 -6.07 -2.25 5.17
C LEU A 16 -7.30 -3.06 4.75
N LYS A 17 -7.14 -4.37 4.53
CA LYS A 17 -8.27 -5.25 4.18
C LYS A 17 -9.22 -5.53 5.35
N LEU A 18 -8.68 -5.58 6.57
CA LEU A 18 -9.44 -5.82 7.79
C LEU A 18 -10.20 -4.57 8.24
N THR A 19 -9.53 -3.43 8.32
CA THR A 19 -10.10 -2.20 8.86
C THR A 19 -10.91 -1.43 7.81
N ARG A 20 -10.65 -1.65 6.51
CA ARG A 20 -11.29 -0.98 5.38
C ARG A 20 -11.51 0.52 5.61
N PRO A 21 -10.44 1.28 5.89
CA PRO A 21 -10.56 2.70 6.15
C PRO A 21 -11.24 3.39 4.96
N GLN A 22 -12.18 4.28 5.28
CA GLN A 22 -12.89 5.05 4.28
C GLN A 22 -11.91 5.96 3.54
N ASP A 23 -12.03 6.02 2.22
CA ASP A 23 -11.22 6.86 1.32
C ASP A 23 -9.70 6.63 1.38
N ASP A 24 -9.24 5.45 1.81
CA ASP A 24 -7.83 5.13 1.75
C ASP A 24 -7.36 4.92 0.29
N PRO A 25 -6.38 5.71 -0.19
CA PRO A 25 -5.96 5.68 -1.59
C PRO A 25 -5.23 4.40 -1.99
N VAL A 26 -4.73 3.61 -1.03
CA VAL A 26 -4.08 2.32 -1.30
C VAL A 26 -5.13 1.24 -1.46
N LEU A 27 -6.11 1.17 -0.55
CA LEU A 27 -7.23 0.24 -0.61
C LEU A 27 -8.06 0.45 -1.87
N GLN A 28 -8.44 1.68 -2.19
CA GLN A 28 -9.15 2.01 -3.44
C GLN A 28 -8.38 1.57 -4.68
N PHE A 29 -7.05 1.69 -4.66
CA PHE A 29 -6.21 1.26 -5.76
C PHE A 29 -6.16 -0.27 -5.90
N VAL A 30 -6.07 -1.00 -4.79
CA VAL A 30 -6.13 -2.48 -4.80
C VAL A 30 -7.48 -2.95 -5.35
N LEU A 31 -8.59 -2.38 -4.87
CA LEU A 31 -9.94 -2.72 -5.33
C LEU A 31 -10.12 -2.43 -6.82
N LYS A 32 -9.61 -1.28 -7.30
CA LYS A 32 -9.59 -0.97 -8.74
C LYS A 32 -8.84 -2.03 -9.53
N LYS A 33 -7.69 -2.50 -9.04
CA LYS A 33 -6.93 -3.57 -9.71
C LYS A 33 -7.64 -4.92 -9.70
N GLU A 34 -8.32 -5.26 -8.61
CA GLU A 34 -9.18 -6.46 -8.55
C GLU A 34 -10.35 -6.34 -9.56
N GLN A 35 -10.98 -5.17 -9.68
CA GLN A 35 -12.05 -4.89 -10.66
C GLN A 35 -11.57 -4.92 -12.12
N GLU A 36 -10.32 -4.53 -12.39
CA GLU A 36 -9.67 -4.69 -13.70
C GLU A 36 -9.38 -6.18 -14.05
N GLY A 37 -9.76 -7.13 -13.20
CA GLY A 37 -9.53 -8.57 -13.39
C GLY A 37 -8.10 -9.02 -13.07
N LYS A 38 -7.30 -8.19 -12.38
CA LYS A 38 -5.93 -8.59 -12.01
C LYS A 38 -5.98 -9.67 -10.93
N PRO A 39 -5.11 -10.69 -11.01
CA PRO A 39 -5.00 -11.69 -9.94
C PRO A 39 -4.72 -11.04 -8.59
N TYR A 40 -5.26 -11.62 -7.51
CA TYR A 40 -5.18 -11.05 -6.17
C TYR A 40 -3.75 -10.65 -5.76
N ASN A 41 -2.77 -11.53 -5.96
CA ASN A 41 -1.38 -11.24 -5.59
C ASN A 41 -0.78 -10.08 -6.40
N VAL A 42 -1.20 -9.90 -7.66
CA VAL A 42 -0.77 -8.77 -8.50
C VAL A 42 -1.40 -7.48 -8.01
N ALA A 43 -2.71 -7.47 -7.71
CA ALA A 43 -3.40 -6.31 -7.15
C ALA A 43 -2.81 -5.90 -5.79
N LYS A 44 -2.52 -6.88 -4.92
CA LYS A 44 -1.87 -6.67 -3.62
C LYS A 44 -0.48 -6.03 -3.78
N MET A 45 0.34 -6.51 -4.71
CA MET A 45 1.66 -5.91 -4.97
C MET A 45 1.57 -4.52 -5.58
N ALA A 46 0.56 -4.25 -6.42
CA ALA A 46 0.28 -2.91 -6.89
C ALA A 46 -0.08 -1.96 -5.72
N GLY A 47 -0.86 -2.45 -4.75
CA GLY A 47 -1.15 -1.76 -3.49
C GLY A 47 0.11 -1.46 -2.66
N VAL A 48 0.98 -2.45 -2.45
CA VAL A 48 2.26 -2.23 -1.75
C VAL A 48 3.10 -1.14 -2.43
N ASN A 49 3.19 -1.15 -3.76
CA ASN A 49 3.94 -0.14 -4.51
C ASN A 49 3.32 1.26 -4.39
N LYS A 50 1.98 1.35 -4.33
CA LYS A 50 1.25 2.60 -4.09
C LYS A 50 1.53 3.11 -2.67
N PHE A 51 1.46 2.23 -1.67
CA PHE A 51 1.76 2.54 -0.27
C PHE A 51 3.17 3.09 -0.09
N LEU A 52 4.18 2.39 -0.61
CA LEU A 52 5.58 2.80 -0.48
C LEU A 52 5.86 4.17 -1.11
N ARG A 53 5.22 4.48 -2.26
CA ARG A 53 5.34 5.82 -2.88
C ARG A 53 4.75 6.92 -2.00
N ILE A 54 3.56 6.70 -1.43
CA ILE A 54 2.91 7.67 -0.53
C ILE A 54 3.74 7.84 0.74
N TYR A 55 4.19 6.74 1.35
CA TYR A 55 5.00 6.76 2.56
C TYR A 55 6.31 7.53 2.34
N TYR A 56 7.02 7.23 1.25
CA TYR A 56 8.26 7.93 0.92
C TYR A 56 8.04 9.43 0.69
N ALA A 57 7.00 9.83 -0.05
CA ALA A 57 6.68 11.23 -0.26
C ALA A 57 6.45 11.98 1.07
N ARG A 58 5.61 11.41 1.96
CA ARG A 58 5.34 11.99 3.29
C ARG A 58 6.59 12.07 4.15
N ALA A 59 7.40 11.02 4.18
CA ALA A 59 8.66 11.02 4.93
C ALA A 59 9.61 12.12 4.43
N MET A 60 9.73 12.29 3.12
CA MET A 60 10.57 13.33 2.53
C MET A 60 10.02 14.74 2.78
N GLU A 61 8.70 14.93 2.83
CA GLU A 61 8.08 16.21 3.21
C GLU A 61 8.45 16.58 4.65
N THR A 62 8.36 15.63 5.59
CA THR A 62 8.76 15.87 6.99
C THR A 62 10.25 16.19 7.12
N LEU A 63 11.12 15.49 6.39
CA LEU A 63 12.57 15.74 6.42
C LEU A 63 12.97 17.10 5.84
N LYS A 64 12.18 17.67 4.92
CA LYS A 64 12.43 19.01 4.36
C LYS A 64 11.96 20.15 5.27
N GLN A 65 11.13 19.84 6.26
CA GLN A 65 10.59 20.82 7.22
C GLN A 65 11.45 20.93 8.49
N GLN A 66 12.51 20.12 8.60
CA GLN A 66 13.56 20.21 9.64
C GLN A 66 14.75 20.99 9.10
#